data_AF-A0A1S1ZRU9-F1
#
_entry.id   AF-A0A1S1ZRU9-F1
#
_cell.length_a   1.000
_cell.length_b   1.000
_cell.length_c   1.000
_cell.angle_alpha   90.00
_cell.angle_beta   90.00
_cell.angle_gamma   90.00
#
_symmetry.space_group_name_H-M   'P 1'
#
loop_
_entity.id
_entity.type
_entity.pdbx_description
1 polymer ?
#
loop_
_entity_poly.entity_id
_entity_poly.type
_entity_poly.pdbx_seq_one_letter_code
_entity_poly.pdbx_strand_id
1 'polypeptide(L)'
;MLIKEELESYTFSQAEAVAVRYIIDHVEQLEKISIQALAKETFTQPSTIVRIAKKLGFKGWVDFKHAYLEEHRYLTSQFTKVDSNIPFKAKDNVMTLAAKIASLEKSTIDDLISLLHHDDLSQAKQILNTNKTIYLFGQNANILLAQDFALKMRRLGKLIHIVTTAGEEKYEAYNIPQDSVAILISTSGETPMILEINEILAKRKIKRIGITSIGNNTLSQSVDLFLPITTREKLFSKIGNFTTNISIHVLLDILYGLAFSSAYDENLNHLKTSGQLIDQRFSATELMEEEKED
;
A
#
# COMPACT_ATOMS: atom_id res chain seq x y z
N MET A 1 9.16 9.90 3.11
CA MET A 1 10.63 9.84 3.09
C MET A 1 11.04 8.47 3.59
N LEU A 2 11.82 7.75 2.81
CA LEU A 2 12.39 6.46 3.23
C LEU A 2 13.34 6.71 4.42
N ILE A 3 13.47 5.75 5.34
CA ILE A 3 14.35 5.86 6.52
C ILE A 3 15.78 6.19 6.07
N LYS A 4 16.25 5.61 4.96
CA LYS A 4 17.55 5.98 4.37
C LYS A 4 17.63 7.48 4.03
N GLU A 5 16.60 8.03 3.40
CA GLU A 5 16.53 9.45 3.03
C GLU A 5 16.41 10.34 4.28
N GLU A 6 15.74 9.88 5.34
CA GLU A 6 15.69 10.62 6.61
C GLU A 6 17.07 10.68 7.29
N LEU A 7 17.80 9.57 7.27
CA LEU A 7 19.17 9.52 7.77
C LEU A 7 20.11 10.46 7.00
N GLU A 8 19.89 10.63 5.69
CA GLU A 8 20.70 11.51 4.83
C GLU A 8 20.31 13.00 4.92
N SER A 9 19.04 13.31 5.17
CA SER A 9 18.51 14.68 5.16
C SER A 9 18.44 15.36 6.53
N TYR A 10 18.35 14.59 7.61
CA TYR A 10 18.20 15.15 8.96
C TYR A 10 19.53 15.73 9.47
N THR A 11 19.47 16.91 10.12
CA THR A 11 20.65 17.55 10.69
C THR A 11 21.04 16.91 12.03
N PHE A 12 22.02 16.03 12.00
CA PHE A 12 22.59 15.38 13.19
C PHE A 12 23.77 16.17 13.78
N SER A 13 24.01 16.04 15.09
CA SER A 13 25.26 16.51 15.69
C SER A 13 26.46 15.73 15.16
N GLN A 14 27.69 16.24 15.28
CA GLN A 14 28.87 15.55 14.74
C GLN A 14 29.01 14.10 15.22
N ALA A 15 28.80 13.86 16.52
CA ALA A 15 28.86 12.50 17.07
C ALA A 15 27.75 11.59 16.54
N GLU A 16 26.55 12.13 16.30
CA GLU A 16 25.45 11.38 15.71
C GLU A 16 25.68 11.11 14.22
N ALA A 17 26.24 12.06 13.49
CA ALA A 17 26.52 11.94 12.06
C ALA A 17 27.51 10.80 11.75
N VAL A 18 28.49 10.55 12.63
CA VAL A 18 29.40 9.41 12.53
C VAL A 18 28.63 8.09 12.64
N ALA A 19 27.76 7.97 13.64
CA ALA A 19 26.94 6.78 13.81
C ALA A 19 25.94 6.58 12.67
N VAL A 20 25.32 7.66 12.18
CA VAL A 20 24.39 7.65 11.04
C VAL A 20 25.11 7.20 9.76
N ARG A 21 26.32 7.71 9.50
CA ARG A 21 27.12 7.28 8.34
C ARG A 21 27.42 5.79 8.40
N TYR A 22 27.86 5.28 9.55
CA TYR A 22 28.10 3.85 9.73
C TYR A 22 26.84 3.01 9.49
N ILE A 23 25.68 3.47 10.00
CA ILE A 23 24.39 2.80 9.80
C ILE A 23 24.04 2.71 8.31
N ILE A 24 24.24 3.78 7.53
CA ILE A 24 23.96 3.82 6.09
C ILE A 24 24.94 2.93 5.30
N ASP A 25 26.22 2.95 5.66
CA ASP A 25 27.28 2.28 4.89
C ASP A 25 27.36 0.77 5.19
N HIS A 26 26.82 0.32 6.34
CA HIS A 26 26.95 -1.05 6.83
C HIS A 26 25.60 -1.72 7.19
N VAL A 27 24.54 -1.42 6.42
CA VAL A 27 23.16 -1.88 6.71
C VAL A 27 23.06 -3.39 6.95
N GLU A 28 23.70 -4.21 6.11
CA GLU A 28 23.67 -5.68 6.25
C GLU A 28 24.27 -6.19 7.57
N GLN A 29 25.26 -5.47 8.11
CA GLN A 29 25.91 -5.84 9.38
C GLN A 29 25.04 -5.47 10.58
N LEU A 30 24.10 -4.53 10.40
CA LEU A 30 23.23 -4.08 11.47
C LEU A 30 22.40 -5.22 12.05
N GLU A 31 22.00 -6.21 11.25
CA GLU A 31 21.20 -7.35 11.69
C GLU A 31 21.85 -8.07 12.89
N LYS A 32 23.18 -8.24 12.85
CA LYS A 32 23.94 -9.02 13.83
C LYS A 32 24.61 -8.18 14.90
N ILE A 33 24.83 -6.88 14.66
CA ILE A 33 25.52 -6.01 15.62
C ILE A 33 24.61 -5.66 16.81
N SER A 34 25.17 -5.67 18.01
CA SER A 34 24.51 -5.13 19.21
C SER A 34 24.67 -3.61 19.28
N ILE A 35 23.79 -2.93 20.01
CA ILE A 35 23.89 -1.47 20.17
C ILE A 35 25.20 -1.07 20.87
N GLN A 36 25.73 -1.92 21.77
CA GLN A 36 27.01 -1.70 22.44
C GLN A 36 28.18 -1.81 21.48
N ALA A 37 28.16 -2.80 20.58
CA ALA A 37 29.18 -2.95 19.54
C ALA A 37 29.12 -1.77 18.55
N LEU A 38 27.93 -1.40 18.08
CA LEU A 38 27.76 -0.24 17.19
C LEU A 38 28.27 1.06 17.82
N ALA A 39 27.96 1.28 19.11
CA ALA A 39 28.46 2.44 19.85
C ALA A 39 30.00 2.45 19.91
N LYS A 40 30.60 1.28 20.12
CA LYS A 40 32.06 1.12 20.13
C LYS A 40 32.68 1.42 18.76
N GLU A 41 32.14 0.85 17.67
CA GLU A 41 32.63 1.06 16.30
C GLU A 41 32.54 2.52 15.86
N THR A 42 31.53 3.24 16.34
CA THR A 42 31.27 4.64 15.99
C THR A 42 31.89 5.64 16.97
N PHE A 43 32.59 5.16 18.01
CA PHE A 43 33.11 5.97 19.12
C PHE A 43 32.02 6.83 19.80
N THR A 44 30.80 6.31 19.89
CA THR A 44 29.66 6.95 20.54
C THR A 44 29.19 6.18 21.78
N GLN A 45 28.19 6.72 22.47
CA GLN A 45 27.51 6.00 23.55
C GLN A 45 26.23 5.34 22.99
N PRO A 46 25.76 4.20 23.55
CA PRO A 46 24.48 3.61 23.16
C PRO A 46 23.29 4.58 23.24
N SER A 47 23.33 5.53 24.19
CA SER A 47 22.34 6.60 24.33
C SER A 47 22.26 7.52 23.11
N THR A 48 23.39 7.77 22.42
CA THR A 48 23.43 8.54 21.17
C THR A 48 22.65 7.84 20.06
N ILE A 49 22.82 6.53 19.93
CA ILE A 49 22.13 5.70 18.92
C ILE A 49 20.62 5.67 19.20
N VAL A 50 20.22 5.52 20.48
CA VAL A 50 18.80 5.61 20.86
C VAL A 50 18.22 6.99 20.55
N ARG A 51 18.99 8.07 20.75
CA ARG A 51 18.55 9.44 20.44
C ARG A 51 18.36 9.66 18.94
N ILE A 52 19.22 9.08 18.09
CA ILE A 52 19.05 9.10 16.63
C ILE A 52 17.71 8.47 16.25
N ALA A 53 17.43 7.25 16.74
CA ALA A 53 16.16 6.56 16.46
C ALA A 53 14.94 7.39 16.89
N LYS A 54 14.99 8.01 18.08
CA LYS A 54 13.92 8.88 18.57
C LYS A 54 13.74 10.17 17.77
N LYS A 55 14.84 10.77 17.27
CA LYS A 55 14.79 11.96 16.40
C LYS A 55 14.06 11.67 15.08
N LEU A 56 14.13 10.43 14.60
CA LEU A 56 13.42 9.94 13.43
C LEU A 56 12.02 9.41 13.74
N GLY A 57 11.51 9.61 14.97
CA GLY A 57 10.13 9.25 15.34
C GLY A 57 9.92 7.82 15.84
N PHE A 58 10.98 7.00 15.94
CA PHE A 58 10.87 5.62 16.43
C PHE A 58 10.89 5.54 17.96
N LYS A 59 10.33 4.46 18.52
CA LYS A 59 10.29 4.24 19.99
C LYS A 59 11.69 4.06 20.58
N GLY A 60 12.63 3.53 19.80
CA GLY A 60 14.03 3.33 20.18
C GLY A 60 14.81 2.56 19.11
N TRP A 61 16.04 2.14 19.45
CA TRP A 61 16.96 1.49 18.50
C TRP A 61 16.40 0.21 17.86
N VAL A 62 15.73 -0.65 18.63
CA VAL A 62 15.23 -1.94 18.12
C VAL A 62 14.16 -1.74 17.05
N ASP A 63 13.20 -0.85 17.35
CA ASP A 63 12.12 -0.45 16.46
C ASP A 63 12.66 0.14 15.14
N PHE A 64 13.58 1.12 15.26
CA PHE A 64 14.29 1.70 14.12
C PHE A 64 15.07 0.66 13.31
N LYS A 65 15.88 -0.18 13.96
CA LYS A 65 16.72 -1.19 13.30
C LYS A 65 15.87 -2.17 12.51
N HIS A 66 14.75 -2.62 13.08
CA HIS A 66 13.83 -3.52 12.39
C HIS A 66 13.25 -2.85 11.14
N ALA A 67 12.68 -1.65 11.28
CA ALA A 67 12.09 -0.92 10.16
C ALA A 67 13.11 -0.60 9.06
N TYR A 68 14.34 -0.22 9.42
CA TYR A 68 15.39 0.10 8.45
C TYR A 68 15.91 -1.13 7.70
N LEU A 69 16.08 -2.26 8.38
CA LEU A 69 16.47 -3.52 7.73
C LEU A 69 15.38 -4.03 6.79
N GLU A 70 14.12 -3.92 7.17
CA GLU A 70 12.97 -4.24 6.30
C GLU A 70 12.96 -3.34 5.05
N GLU A 71 13.08 -2.02 5.23
CA GLU A 71 13.17 -1.07 4.11
C GLU A 71 14.35 -1.40 3.19
N HIS A 72 15.53 -1.68 3.75
CA HIS A 72 16.71 -2.02 2.96
C HIS A 72 16.53 -3.32 2.17
N ARG A 73 15.98 -4.38 2.79
CA ARG A 73 15.65 -5.63 2.12
C ARG A 73 14.68 -5.38 0.96
N TYR A 74 13.64 -4.59 1.19
CA TYR A 74 12.69 -4.23 0.15
C TYR A 74 13.36 -3.49 -1.02
N LEU A 75 14.15 -2.45 -0.75
CA LEU A 75 14.79 -1.65 -1.80
C LEU A 75 15.88 -2.41 -2.58
N THR A 76 16.58 -3.35 -1.93
CA THR A 76 17.64 -4.17 -2.55
C THR A 76 17.11 -5.43 -3.22
N SER A 77 15.92 -5.91 -2.83
CA SER A 77 15.24 -6.98 -3.54
C SER A 77 14.98 -6.56 -4.99
N GLN A 78 15.70 -7.17 -5.93
CA GLN A 78 15.47 -7.00 -7.36
C GLN A 78 14.66 -8.19 -7.87
N PHE A 79 13.33 -8.10 -7.74
CA PHE A 79 12.43 -9.07 -8.34
C PHE A 79 12.39 -8.93 -9.88
N THR A 80 12.88 -7.82 -10.43
CA THR A 80 13.13 -7.62 -11.87
C THR A 80 14.25 -6.61 -12.17
N LYS A 81 14.83 -6.70 -13.38
CA LYS A 81 15.76 -5.70 -13.94
C LYS A 81 15.06 -4.66 -14.85
N VAL A 82 13.74 -4.76 -15.00
CA VAL A 82 12.94 -3.83 -15.82
C VAL A 82 12.74 -2.52 -15.04
N ASP A 83 13.01 -1.38 -15.68
CA ASP A 83 12.80 -0.06 -15.08
C ASP A 83 11.30 0.26 -15.01
N SER A 84 10.77 0.49 -13.80
CA SER A 84 9.35 0.80 -13.58
C SER A 84 8.89 2.12 -14.22
N ASN A 85 9.83 3.03 -14.54
CA ASN A 85 9.52 4.35 -15.10
C ASN A 85 9.51 4.34 -16.62
N ILE A 86 10.39 3.52 -17.23
CA ILE A 86 10.56 3.38 -18.67
C ILE A 86 10.80 1.88 -18.96
N PRO A 87 9.74 1.04 -18.92
CA PRO A 87 9.88 -0.41 -18.96
C PRO A 87 10.40 -0.98 -20.28
N PHE A 88 10.29 -0.23 -21.37
CA PHE A 88 10.71 -0.65 -22.71
C PHE A 88 11.44 0.48 -23.45
N LYS A 89 12.25 0.09 -24.44
CA LYS A 89 13.10 0.98 -25.24
C LYS A 89 12.60 1.02 -26.67
N ALA A 90 12.93 2.09 -27.39
CA ALA A 90 12.53 2.30 -28.79
C ALA A 90 12.94 1.17 -29.77
N LYS A 91 13.97 0.38 -29.43
CA LYS A 91 14.47 -0.73 -30.27
C LYS A 91 13.98 -2.11 -29.81
N ASP A 92 13.17 -2.19 -28.75
CA ASP A 92 12.59 -3.46 -28.34
C ASP A 92 11.60 -3.94 -29.41
N ASN A 93 11.70 -5.22 -29.80
CA ASN A 93 10.67 -5.83 -30.63
C ASN A 93 9.39 -6.06 -29.81
N VAL A 94 8.28 -6.32 -30.50
CA VAL A 94 6.94 -6.46 -29.90
C VAL A 94 6.91 -7.49 -28.76
N MET A 95 7.51 -8.67 -28.96
CA MET A 95 7.51 -9.73 -27.94
C MET A 95 8.41 -9.41 -26.75
N THR A 96 9.55 -8.76 -26.98
CA THR A 96 10.42 -8.29 -25.90
C THR A 96 9.71 -7.23 -25.05
N LEU A 97 9.00 -6.29 -25.68
CA LEU A 97 8.21 -5.28 -24.97
C LEU A 97 7.12 -5.96 -24.12
N ALA A 98 6.34 -6.86 -24.71
CA ALA A 98 5.29 -7.59 -23.99
C ALA A 98 5.85 -8.36 -22.79
N ALA A 99 6.97 -9.09 -22.97
CA ALA A 99 7.63 -9.83 -21.90
C ALA A 99 8.15 -8.91 -20.78
N LYS A 100 8.66 -7.72 -21.11
CA LYS A 100 9.12 -6.74 -20.11
C LYS A 100 7.96 -6.18 -19.29
N ILE A 101 6.83 -5.86 -19.91
CA ILE A 101 5.63 -5.42 -19.20
C ILE A 101 5.13 -6.52 -18.26
N ALA A 102 4.95 -7.75 -18.76
CA ALA A 102 4.50 -8.87 -17.94
C ALA A 102 5.47 -9.17 -16.78
N SER A 103 6.78 -9.12 -17.04
CA SER A 103 7.80 -9.31 -15.99
C SER A 103 7.76 -8.21 -14.94
N LEU A 104 7.54 -6.95 -15.35
CA LEU A 104 7.42 -5.83 -14.42
C LEU A 104 6.18 -5.96 -13.53
N GLU A 105 5.03 -6.29 -14.12
CA GLU A 105 3.78 -6.47 -13.36
C GLU A 105 3.90 -7.65 -12.39
N LYS A 106 4.42 -8.81 -12.84
CA LYS A 106 4.65 -9.97 -11.96
C LYS A 106 5.56 -9.62 -10.78
N SER A 107 6.68 -8.97 -11.06
CA SER A 107 7.60 -8.49 -10.02
C SER A 107 6.92 -7.54 -9.05
N THR A 108 6.04 -6.67 -9.54
CA THR A 108 5.31 -5.74 -8.68
C THR A 108 4.34 -6.47 -7.75
N ILE A 109 3.72 -7.56 -8.21
CA ILE A 109 2.87 -8.40 -7.38
C ILE A 109 3.72 -9.09 -6.30
N ASP A 110 4.85 -9.69 -6.69
CA ASP A 110 5.77 -10.33 -5.75
C ASP A 110 6.27 -9.33 -4.69
N ASP A 111 6.63 -8.11 -5.13
CA ASP A 111 6.98 -6.98 -4.27
C ASP A 111 5.86 -6.62 -3.29
N LEU A 112 4.64 -6.43 -3.79
CA LEU A 112 3.48 -6.07 -2.97
C LEU A 112 3.26 -7.12 -1.88
N ILE A 113 3.24 -8.40 -2.24
CA ILE A 113 3.01 -9.48 -1.28
C ILE A 113 4.09 -9.49 -0.20
N SER A 114 5.34 -9.19 -0.53
CA SER A 114 6.42 -9.10 0.46
C SER A 114 6.25 -7.96 1.47
N LEU A 115 5.46 -6.93 1.14
CA LEU A 115 5.17 -5.79 2.00
C LEU A 115 3.97 -6.00 2.93
N LEU A 116 3.13 -7.00 2.66
CA LEU A 116 1.90 -7.22 3.41
C LEU A 116 2.14 -8.14 4.61
N HIS A 117 1.69 -7.71 5.78
CA HIS A 117 1.77 -8.50 7.00
C HIS A 117 0.41 -9.11 7.37
N HIS A 118 0.47 -10.29 7.99
CA HIS A 118 -0.71 -11.02 8.46
C HIS A 118 -1.62 -10.18 9.36
N ASP A 119 -1.03 -9.41 10.28
CA ASP A 119 -1.79 -8.65 11.28
C ASP A 119 -2.52 -7.47 10.64
N ASP A 120 -1.89 -6.79 9.68
CA ASP A 120 -2.51 -5.69 8.92
C ASP A 120 -3.70 -6.20 8.08
N LEU A 121 -3.54 -7.35 7.42
CA LEU A 121 -4.63 -7.98 6.65
C LEU A 121 -5.76 -8.49 7.55
N SER A 122 -5.43 -9.03 8.72
CA SER A 122 -6.42 -9.45 9.72
C SER A 122 -7.23 -8.25 10.25
N GLN A 123 -6.55 -7.13 10.52
CA GLN A 123 -7.20 -5.89 10.92
C GLN A 123 -8.05 -5.32 9.79
N ALA A 124 -7.57 -5.35 8.54
CA ALA A 124 -8.35 -4.93 7.36
C ALA A 124 -9.64 -5.75 7.24
N LYS A 125 -9.54 -7.08 7.34
CA LYS A 125 -10.70 -7.99 7.32
C LYS A 125 -11.71 -7.63 8.40
N GLN A 126 -11.26 -7.40 9.63
CA GLN A 126 -12.14 -7.01 10.72
C GLN A 126 -12.88 -5.70 10.40
N ILE A 127 -12.16 -4.65 9.99
CA ILE A 127 -12.74 -3.33 9.67
C ILE A 127 -13.78 -3.46 8.55
N LEU A 128 -13.45 -4.16 7.46
CA LEU A 128 -14.36 -4.35 6.33
C LEU A 128 -15.63 -5.11 6.71
N ASN A 129 -15.55 -6.03 7.67
CA ASN A 129 -16.69 -6.81 8.13
C ASN A 129 -17.61 -6.02 9.06
N THR A 130 -17.04 -5.29 10.01
CA THR A 130 -17.81 -4.54 11.02
C THR A 130 -18.55 -3.34 10.44
N ASN A 131 -18.06 -2.80 9.32
CA ASN A 131 -18.63 -1.62 8.69
C ASN A 131 -19.50 -2.00 7.50
N LYS A 132 -20.71 -1.42 7.44
CA LYS A 132 -21.68 -1.67 6.36
C LYS A 132 -21.38 -0.83 5.12
N THR A 133 -20.86 0.37 5.35
CA THR A 133 -20.63 1.38 4.32
C THR A 133 -19.15 1.76 4.28
N ILE A 134 -18.59 1.76 3.08
CA ILE A 134 -17.19 2.08 2.82
C ILE A 134 -17.16 3.28 1.87
N TYR A 135 -16.44 4.33 2.27
CA TYR A 135 -16.19 5.51 1.46
C TYR A 135 -14.78 5.46 0.88
N LEU A 136 -14.64 5.67 -0.41
CA LEU A 136 -13.36 5.70 -1.12
C LEU A 136 -13.05 7.12 -1.56
N PHE A 137 -11.88 7.60 -1.14
CA PHE A 137 -11.31 8.87 -1.58
C PHE A 137 -10.02 8.60 -2.34
N GLY A 138 -9.92 9.16 -3.53
CA GLY A 138 -8.75 9.06 -4.39
C GLY A 138 -8.84 10.07 -5.53
N GLN A 139 -7.83 10.10 -6.39
CA GLN A 139 -7.79 11.01 -7.54
C GLN A 139 -7.41 10.25 -8.82
N ASN A 140 -7.86 10.76 -9.96
CA ASN A 140 -7.46 10.31 -11.30
C ASN A 140 -7.62 8.79 -11.47
N ALA A 141 -6.56 8.08 -11.87
CA ALA A 141 -6.56 6.63 -12.10
C ALA A 141 -7.01 5.82 -10.87
N ASN A 142 -6.80 6.32 -9.65
CA ASN A 142 -7.22 5.63 -8.43
C ASN A 142 -8.75 5.50 -8.35
N ILE A 143 -9.50 6.43 -8.95
CA ILE A 143 -10.96 6.37 -9.01
C ILE A 143 -11.41 5.20 -9.89
N LEU A 144 -10.71 4.92 -10.99
CA LEU A 144 -11.04 3.79 -11.88
C LEU A 144 -10.82 2.44 -11.18
N LEU A 145 -9.72 2.31 -10.43
CA LEU A 145 -9.45 1.11 -9.62
C LEU A 145 -10.48 0.96 -8.49
N ALA A 146 -10.86 2.08 -7.86
CA ALA A 146 -11.92 2.09 -6.84
C ALA A 146 -13.28 1.69 -7.41
N GLN A 147 -13.59 2.02 -8.67
CA GLN A 147 -14.83 1.63 -9.35
C GLN A 147 -14.92 0.12 -9.57
N ASP A 148 -13.84 -0.52 -10.00
CA ASP A 148 -13.78 -1.98 -10.13
C ASP A 148 -13.97 -2.68 -8.77
N PHE A 149 -13.26 -2.23 -7.75
CA PHE A 149 -13.43 -2.71 -6.37
C PHE A 149 -14.86 -2.51 -5.86
N ALA A 150 -15.45 -1.34 -6.12
CA ALA A 150 -16.82 -1.04 -5.71
C ALA A 150 -17.84 -1.95 -6.39
N LEU A 151 -17.64 -2.29 -7.66
CA LEU A 151 -18.50 -3.23 -8.38
C LEU A 151 -18.47 -4.60 -7.73
N LYS A 152 -17.27 -5.13 -7.44
CA LYS A 152 -17.06 -6.43 -6.79
C LYS A 152 -17.71 -6.46 -5.40
N MET A 153 -17.46 -5.44 -4.58
CA MET A 153 -17.99 -5.34 -3.22
C MET A 153 -19.52 -5.15 -3.17
N ARG A 154 -20.11 -4.39 -4.10
CA ARG A 154 -21.57 -4.25 -4.18
C ARG A 154 -22.28 -5.56 -4.51
N ARG A 155 -21.64 -6.44 -5.29
CA ARG A 155 -22.14 -7.80 -5.52
C ARG A 155 -22.10 -8.68 -4.26
N LEU A 156 -21.34 -8.30 -3.23
CA LEU A 156 -21.40 -8.90 -1.88
C LEU A 156 -22.40 -8.19 -0.95
N GLY A 157 -23.22 -7.28 -1.48
CA GLY A 157 -24.16 -6.48 -0.68
C GLY A 157 -23.51 -5.38 0.17
N LYS A 158 -22.21 -5.08 -0.01
CA LYS A 158 -21.53 -3.98 0.69
C LYS A 158 -21.79 -2.65 0.00
N LEU A 159 -22.08 -1.60 0.77
CA LEU A 159 -22.32 -0.26 0.23
C LEU A 159 -21.00 0.48 0.05
N ILE A 160 -20.63 0.70 -1.21
CA ILE A 160 -19.40 1.44 -1.55
C ILE A 160 -19.76 2.79 -2.18
N HIS A 161 -19.30 3.86 -1.55
CA HIS A 161 -19.42 5.23 -2.05
C HIS A 161 -18.04 5.69 -2.53
N ILE A 162 -17.93 6.01 -3.81
CA ILE A 162 -16.71 6.61 -4.37
C ILE A 162 -16.98 8.09 -4.51
N VAL A 163 -16.15 8.89 -3.86
CA VAL A 163 -16.31 10.34 -3.89
C VAL A 163 -15.63 10.87 -5.15
N THR A 164 -16.44 11.38 -6.08
CA THR A 164 -15.98 11.82 -7.41
C THR A 164 -16.35 13.25 -7.75
N THR A 165 -17.20 13.90 -6.95
CA THR A 165 -17.65 15.26 -7.20
C THR A 165 -16.55 16.25 -6.82
N ALA A 166 -15.87 16.79 -7.83
CA ALA A 166 -14.74 17.69 -7.63
C ALA A 166 -15.15 18.93 -6.81
N GLY A 167 -14.43 19.18 -5.72
CA GLY A 167 -14.68 20.29 -4.79
C GLY A 167 -15.60 19.94 -3.61
N GLU A 168 -16.34 18.84 -3.67
CA GLU A 168 -17.28 18.41 -2.62
C GLU A 168 -16.68 17.38 -1.66
N GLU A 169 -15.45 16.92 -1.89
CA GLU A 169 -14.89 15.76 -1.21
C GLU A 169 -14.78 15.97 0.31
N LYS A 170 -14.49 17.20 0.73
CA LYS A 170 -14.42 17.57 2.15
C LYS A 170 -15.80 17.61 2.81
N TYR A 171 -16.81 18.08 2.09
CA TYR A 171 -18.19 18.08 2.60
C TYR A 171 -18.71 16.64 2.71
N GLU A 172 -18.40 15.79 1.73
CA GLU A 172 -18.73 14.37 1.81
C GLU A 172 -18.03 13.70 3.01
N ALA A 173 -16.73 13.92 3.19
CA ALA A 173 -15.98 13.43 4.34
C ALA A 173 -16.57 13.88 5.70
N TYR A 174 -17.00 15.14 5.78
CA TYR A 174 -17.64 15.69 6.97
C TYR A 174 -19.01 15.05 7.27
N ASN A 175 -19.69 14.50 6.28
CA ASN A 175 -21.04 13.95 6.43
C ASN A 175 -21.12 12.41 6.43
N ILE A 176 -19.97 11.71 6.36
CA ILE A 176 -19.93 10.24 6.46
C ILE A 176 -20.61 9.74 7.75
N PRO A 177 -21.45 8.69 7.70
CA PRO A 177 -22.02 8.06 8.89
C PRO A 177 -20.96 7.46 9.84
N GLN A 178 -21.20 7.49 11.15
CA GLN A 178 -20.22 7.04 12.17
C GLN A 178 -19.89 5.53 12.08
N ASP A 179 -20.80 4.73 11.53
CA ASP A 179 -20.66 3.29 11.32
C ASP A 179 -19.99 2.94 9.98
N SER A 180 -19.41 3.93 9.30
CA SER A 180 -18.68 3.76 8.05
C SER A 180 -17.16 3.69 8.27
N VAL A 181 -16.46 3.19 7.27
CA VAL A 181 -15.00 3.27 7.16
C VAL A 181 -14.63 4.07 5.90
N ALA A 182 -13.56 4.86 5.99
CA ALA A 182 -12.97 5.55 4.84
C ALA A 182 -11.70 4.83 4.38
N ILE A 183 -11.56 4.62 3.08
CA ILE A 183 -10.34 4.16 2.42
C ILE A 183 -9.79 5.36 1.63
N LEU A 184 -8.56 5.76 1.96
CA LEU A 184 -7.87 6.90 1.37
C LEU A 184 -6.73 6.38 0.47
N ILE A 185 -6.81 6.64 -0.84
CA ILE A 185 -5.82 6.19 -1.81
C ILE A 185 -5.01 7.38 -2.32
N SER A 186 -3.74 7.46 -1.91
CA SER A 186 -2.78 8.47 -2.38
C SER A 186 -1.42 7.82 -2.58
N THR A 187 -0.90 7.82 -3.81
CA THR A 187 0.38 7.17 -4.10
C THR A 187 1.51 7.76 -3.26
N SER A 188 1.69 9.08 -3.24
CA SER A 188 2.78 9.69 -2.45
C SER A 188 2.50 9.75 -0.95
N GLY A 189 1.23 9.69 -0.54
CA GLY A 189 0.82 9.91 0.86
C GLY A 189 0.88 11.37 1.28
N GLU A 190 1.12 12.28 0.33
CA GLU A 190 1.31 13.72 0.54
C GLU A 190 0.33 14.57 -0.28
N THR A 191 -0.71 13.95 -0.85
CA THR A 191 -1.72 14.70 -1.63
C THR A 191 -2.53 15.62 -0.70
N PRO A 192 -2.46 16.97 -0.84
CA PRO A 192 -3.03 17.88 0.15
C PRO A 192 -4.52 17.67 0.42
N MET A 193 -5.31 17.48 -0.64
CA MET A 193 -6.74 17.20 -0.52
C MET A 193 -7.04 15.91 0.26
N ILE A 194 -6.25 14.85 0.07
CA ILE A 194 -6.42 13.59 0.82
C ILE A 194 -6.03 13.77 2.29
N LEU A 195 -4.99 14.57 2.58
CA LEU A 195 -4.59 14.87 3.96
C LEU A 195 -5.64 15.72 4.69
N GLU A 196 -6.21 16.74 4.04
CA GLU A 196 -7.31 17.52 4.59
C GLU A 196 -8.54 16.64 4.90
N ILE A 197 -8.89 15.72 4.00
CA ILE A 197 -9.96 14.73 4.22
C ILE A 197 -9.63 13.84 5.41
N ASN A 198 -8.40 13.32 5.47
CA ASN A 198 -7.94 12.49 6.58
C ASN A 198 -8.08 13.19 7.93
N GLU A 199 -7.74 14.48 8.02
CA GLU A 199 -7.91 15.29 9.23
C GLU A 199 -9.38 15.47 9.63
N ILE A 200 -10.27 15.73 8.66
CA ILE A 200 -11.72 15.84 8.91
C ILE A 200 -12.24 14.52 9.49
N LEU A 201 -11.89 13.40 8.86
CA LEU A 201 -12.29 12.07 9.30
C LEU A 201 -11.74 11.72 10.68
N ALA A 202 -10.49 12.12 10.98
CA ALA A 202 -9.87 11.96 12.29
C ALA A 202 -10.65 12.71 13.38
N LYS A 203 -10.99 13.98 13.14
CA LYS A 203 -11.79 14.82 14.06
C LYS A 203 -13.16 14.22 14.32
N ARG A 204 -13.74 13.57 13.30
CA ARG A 204 -15.02 12.85 13.40
C ARG A 204 -14.90 11.42 13.93
N LYS A 205 -13.69 10.94 14.24
CA LYS A 205 -13.41 9.58 14.73
C LYS A 205 -13.94 8.50 13.79
N ILE A 206 -13.91 8.76 12.48
CA ILE A 206 -14.20 7.75 11.45
C ILE A 206 -12.96 6.87 11.28
N LYS A 207 -13.16 5.56 11.18
CA LYS A 207 -12.08 4.60 10.96
C LYS A 207 -11.49 4.81 9.56
N ARG A 208 -10.16 4.90 9.44
CA ARG A 208 -9.48 5.22 8.17
C ARG A 208 -8.45 4.17 7.81
N ILE A 209 -8.53 3.63 6.60
CA ILE A 209 -7.51 2.79 5.97
C ILE A 209 -6.78 3.66 4.94
N GLY A 210 -5.46 3.76 5.04
CA GLY A 210 -4.62 4.48 4.07
C GLY A 210 -3.91 3.52 3.14
N ILE A 211 -4.12 3.67 1.84
CA ILE A 211 -3.36 2.97 0.78
C ILE A 211 -2.37 3.97 0.18
N THR A 212 -1.09 3.77 0.47
CA THR A 212 -0.03 4.67 0.02
C THR A 212 1.32 3.98 -0.08
N SER A 213 2.28 4.62 -0.72
CA SER A 213 3.61 4.06 -0.94
C SER A 213 4.37 3.86 0.37
N ILE A 214 5.26 2.86 0.43
CA ILE A 214 6.10 2.60 1.60
C ILE A 214 7.04 3.78 1.93
N GLY A 215 7.32 3.96 3.23
CA GLY A 215 8.18 5.02 3.77
C GLY A 215 7.42 5.97 4.67
N ASN A 216 8.13 6.84 5.38
CA ASN A 216 7.54 7.79 6.33
C ASN A 216 6.83 8.94 5.59
N ASN A 217 5.54 8.81 5.35
CA ASN A 217 4.71 9.85 4.74
C ASN A 217 3.53 10.22 5.65
N THR A 218 3.02 11.44 5.49
CA THR A 218 2.00 12.02 6.37
C THR A 218 0.76 11.13 6.49
N LEU A 219 0.28 10.56 5.37
CA LEU A 219 -0.89 9.69 5.38
C LEU A 219 -0.63 8.39 6.16
N SER A 220 0.49 7.70 5.91
CA SER A 220 0.82 6.43 6.57
C SER A 220 0.88 6.54 8.10
N GLN A 221 1.33 7.67 8.62
CA GLN A 221 1.48 7.91 10.07
C GLN A 221 0.18 8.33 10.78
N SER A 222 -0.84 8.71 10.02
CA SER A 222 -2.03 9.38 10.56
C SER A 222 -3.34 8.63 10.38
N VAL A 223 -3.32 7.48 9.67
CA VAL A 223 -4.46 6.57 9.50
C VAL A 223 -4.52 5.52 10.61
N ASP A 224 -5.67 4.85 10.75
CA ASP A 224 -5.86 3.78 11.74
C ASP A 224 -5.25 2.44 11.29
N LEU A 225 -5.17 2.23 9.97
CA LEU A 225 -4.52 1.09 9.33
C LEU A 225 -3.84 1.58 8.04
N PHE A 226 -2.55 1.32 7.93
CA PHE A 226 -1.76 1.61 6.73
C PHE A 226 -1.57 0.31 5.92
N LEU A 227 -1.86 0.37 4.62
CA LEU A 227 -1.59 -0.71 3.69
C LEU A 227 -0.61 -0.20 2.61
N PRO A 228 0.62 -0.74 2.56
CA PRO A 228 1.65 -0.26 1.65
C PRO A 228 1.39 -0.66 0.20
N ILE A 229 1.78 0.20 -0.74
CA ILE A 229 1.99 -0.12 -2.16
C ILE A 229 3.45 0.12 -2.56
N THR A 230 3.84 -0.41 -3.71
CA THR A 230 5.24 -0.34 -4.18
C THR A 230 5.68 1.10 -4.52
N THR A 231 6.96 1.41 -4.27
CA THR A 231 7.56 2.75 -4.47
C THR A 231 8.51 2.84 -5.67
N ARG A 232 8.48 1.90 -6.62
CA ARG A 232 9.48 1.82 -7.70
C ARG A 232 9.32 2.88 -8.80
N GLU A 233 8.17 3.56 -8.83
CA GLU A 233 7.85 4.62 -9.77
C GLU A 233 8.17 6.02 -9.24
N LYS A 234 8.86 6.81 -10.06
CA LYS A 234 9.05 8.26 -9.83
C LYS A 234 7.74 8.99 -10.10
N LEU A 235 7.53 10.10 -9.40
CA LEU A 235 6.29 10.88 -9.50
C LEU A 235 6.10 11.53 -10.88
N PHE A 236 7.17 12.02 -11.51
CA PHE A 236 7.07 12.88 -12.71
C PHE A 236 7.66 12.28 -13.99
N SER A 237 8.76 11.54 -13.90
CA SER A 237 9.52 11.10 -15.09
C SER A 237 9.07 9.75 -15.65
N LYS A 238 8.09 9.10 -15.02
CA LYS A 238 7.52 7.85 -15.53
C LYS A 238 6.63 8.11 -16.73
N ILE A 239 6.62 7.19 -17.68
CA ILE A 239 5.82 7.31 -18.91
C ILE A 239 4.39 6.76 -18.74
N GLY A 240 4.09 6.16 -17.58
CA GLY A 240 2.80 5.59 -17.24
C GLY A 240 2.81 5.03 -15.82
N ASN A 241 1.61 4.77 -15.27
CA ASN A 241 1.45 4.06 -14.00
C ASN A 241 1.31 2.57 -14.29
N PHE A 242 2.42 1.84 -14.27
CA PHE A 242 2.45 0.39 -14.42
C PHE A 242 2.42 -0.26 -13.04
N THR A 243 3.42 0.00 -12.20
CA THR A 243 3.59 -0.65 -10.90
C THR A 243 2.62 -0.10 -9.85
N THR A 244 2.37 1.22 -9.86
CA THR A 244 1.43 1.83 -8.90
C THR A 244 0.02 1.28 -9.10
N ASN A 245 -0.45 1.23 -10.35
CA ASN A 245 -1.81 0.78 -10.66
C ASN A 245 -2.00 -0.70 -10.33
N ILE A 246 -1.07 -1.56 -10.72
CA ILE A 246 -1.17 -3.00 -10.40
C ILE A 246 -1.09 -3.24 -8.88
N SER A 247 -0.26 -2.49 -8.15
CA SER A 247 -0.18 -2.60 -6.69
C SER A 247 -1.51 -2.27 -6.01
N ILE A 248 -2.12 -1.13 -6.38
CA ILE A 248 -3.42 -0.71 -5.82
C ILE A 248 -4.51 -1.70 -6.22
N HIS A 249 -4.54 -2.12 -7.50
CA HIS A 249 -5.54 -3.05 -8.00
C HIS A 249 -5.51 -4.38 -7.25
N VAL A 250 -4.33 -5.00 -7.14
CA VAL A 250 -4.16 -6.28 -6.45
C VAL A 250 -4.46 -6.15 -4.96
N LEU A 251 -4.06 -5.05 -4.33
CA LEU A 251 -4.39 -4.81 -2.92
C LEU A 251 -5.90 -4.67 -2.70
N LEU A 252 -6.62 -3.96 -3.58
CA LEU A 252 -8.08 -3.87 -3.53
C LEU A 252 -8.74 -5.24 -3.76
N ASP A 253 -8.18 -6.09 -4.62
CA ASP A 253 -8.64 -7.47 -4.80
C ASP A 253 -8.39 -8.35 -3.58
N ILE A 254 -7.27 -8.17 -2.89
CA ILE A 254 -7.02 -8.81 -1.59
C ILE A 254 -8.07 -8.35 -0.58
N LEU A 255 -8.36 -7.05 -0.48
CA LEU A 255 -9.42 -6.53 0.40
C LEU A 255 -10.79 -7.10 0.07
N TYR A 256 -11.12 -7.25 -1.22
CA TYR A 256 -12.34 -7.93 -1.66
C TYR A 256 -12.34 -9.40 -1.22
N GLY A 257 -11.25 -10.13 -1.43
CA GLY A 257 -11.11 -11.53 -1.01
C GLY A 257 -11.23 -11.70 0.50
N LEU A 258 -10.67 -10.78 1.28
CA LEU A 258 -10.83 -10.75 2.74
C LEU A 258 -12.30 -10.56 3.13
N ALA A 259 -13.01 -9.60 2.51
CA ALA A 259 -14.43 -9.39 2.75
C ALA A 259 -15.29 -10.59 2.31
N PHE A 260 -14.97 -11.20 1.17
CA PHE A 260 -15.63 -12.40 0.66
C PHE A 260 -15.48 -13.58 1.64
N SER A 261 -14.25 -13.82 2.12
CA SER A 261 -13.92 -14.95 3.00
C SER A 261 -14.60 -14.91 4.37
N SER A 262 -15.20 -13.78 4.73
CA SER A 262 -15.89 -13.58 6.01
C SER A 262 -17.23 -14.31 6.10
N ALA A 263 -17.85 -14.55 4.95
CA ALA A 263 -19.09 -15.30 4.80
C ALA A 263 -19.01 -16.10 3.50
N TYR A 264 -17.98 -16.95 3.39
CA TYR A 264 -17.56 -17.57 2.12
C TYR A 264 -18.71 -18.30 1.41
N ASP A 265 -19.37 -19.22 2.10
CA ASP A 265 -20.44 -20.03 1.51
C ASP A 265 -21.67 -19.19 1.13
N GLU A 266 -22.05 -18.24 1.98
CA GLU A 266 -23.16 -17.32 1.71
C GLU A 266 -22.88 -16.45 0.48
N ASN A 267 -21.68 -15.87 0.41
CA ASN A 267 -21.24 -15.03 -0.70
C ASN A 267 -21.14 -15.84 -2.00
N LEU A 268 -20.57 -17.05 -1.94
CA LEU A 268 -20.45 -17.94 -3.10
C LEU A 268 -21.82 -18.30 -3.67
N ASN A 269 -22.74 -18.73 -2.80
CA ASN A 269 -24.10 -19.06 -3.21
C ASN A 269 -24.84 -17.84 -3.76
N HIS A 270 -24.75 -16.68 -3.09
CA HIS A 270 -25.36 -15.43 -3.56
C HIS A 270 -24.86 -15.03 -4.95
N LEU A 271 -23.54 -15.07 -5.19
CA LEU A 271 -22.96 -14.72 -6.48
C LEU A 271 -23.30 -15.73 -7.58
N LYS A 272 -23.32 -17.03 -7.28
CA LYS A 272 -23.75 -18.07 -8.24
C LYS A 272 -25.20 -17.87 -8.65
N THR A 273 -26.11 -17.77 -7.67
CA THR A 273 -27.56 -17.59 -7.94
C THR A 273 -27.83 -16.29 -8.69
N SER A 274 -27.25 -15.17 -8.27
CA SER A 274 -27.43 -13.90 -8.97
C SER A 274 -26.79 -13.90 -10.36
N GLY A 275 -25.65 -14.58 -10.53
CA GLY A 275 -24.99 -14.80 -11.81
C GLY A 275 -25.88 -15.57 -12.79
N GLN A 276 -26.40 -16.72 -12.39
CA GLN A 276 -27.33 -17.54 -13.20
C GLN A 276 -28.60 -16.77 -13.61
N LEU A 277 -29.10 -15.88 -12.75
CA LEU A 277 -30.31 -15.09 -13.02
C LEU A 277 -30.07 -13.91 -13.98
N ILE A 278 -28.90 -13.27 -13.90
CA ILE A 278 -28.64 -11.99 -14.58
C ILE A 278 -27.75 -12.16 -15.81
N ASP A 279 -26.77 -13.06 -15.76
CA ASP A 279 -25.77 -13.25 -16.80
C ASP A 279 -26.20 -14.32 -17.81
N GLN A 280 -26.62 -13.87 -18.99
CA GLN A 280 -27.10 -14.75 -20.07
C GLN A 280 -26.03 -15.03 -21.13
N ARG A 281 -24.76 -14.72 -20.84
CA ARG A 281 -23.68 -14.94 -21.79
C ARG A 281 -23.40 -16.44 -21.94
N PHE A 282 -23.03 -16.84 -23.15
CA PHE A 282 -22.55 -18.20 -23.45
C PHE A 282 -21.12 -18.12 -24.00
N SER A 283 -20.36 -19.19 -23.80
CA SER A 283 -19.05 -19.36 -24.42
C SER A 283 -19.08 -20.56 -25.36
N ALA A 284 -18.41 -20.45 -26.50
CA ALA A 284 -18.17 -21.60 -27.38
C ALA A 284 -16.96 -22.44 -26.93
N THR A 285 -16.26 -22.02 -25.87
CA THR A 285 -15.13 -22.74 -25.28
C THR A 285 -15.60 -23.46 -24.03
N GLU A 286 -15.52 -24.80 -24.02
CA GLU A 286 -15.95 -25.66 -22.90
C GLU A 286 -15.33 -25.24 -21.55
N LEU A 287 -14.09 -24.74 -21.54
CA LEU A 287 -13.42 -24.24 -20.32
C LEU A 287 -14.13 -23.06 -19.65
N MET A 288 -15.02 -22.37 -20.36
CA MET A 288 -15.81 -21.24 -19.86
C MET A 288 -17.32 -21.55 -19.86
N GLU A 289 -17.72 -22.78 -20.15
CA GLU A 289 -19.11 -23.21 -19.96
C GLU A 289 -19.34 -23.53 -18.49
N GLU A 290 -20.46 -23.06 -17.95
CA GLU A 290 -20.91 -23.42 -16.61
C GLU A 290 -21.41 -24.86 -16.63
N GLU A 291 -20.98 -25.68 -15.66
CA GLU A 291 -21.55 -27.01 -15.46
C GLU A 291 -23.04 -26.87 -15.19
N LYS A 292 -23.89 -27.54 -15.98
CA LYS A 292 -25.32 -27.58 -15.72
C LYS A 292 -25.53 -28.39 -14.44
N GLU A 293 -25.91 -27.72 -13.36
CA GLU A 293 -26.37 -28.42 -12.14
C GLU A 293 -27.65 -29.19 -12.51
N ASP A 294 -27.57 -30.53 -12.47
CA ASP A 294 -28.69 -31.48 -12.69
C ASP A 294 -29.74 -31.44 -11.56
#